data_AF-A0A1V9X2Z1-F1
#
_entry.id   AF-A0A1V9X2Z1-F1
#
_cell.length_a   1.000
_cell.length_b   1.000
_cell.length_c   1.000
_cell.angle_alpha   90.00
_cell.angle_beta   90.00
_cell.angle_gamma   90.00
#
_symmetry.space_group_name_H-M   'P 1'
#
loop_
_entity.id
_entity.type
_entity.pdbx_description
1 polymer ?
#
loop_
_entity_poly.entity_id
_entity_poly.type
_entity_poly.pdbx_seq_one_letter_code
_entity_poly.pdbx_strand_id
1 'polypeptide(L)'
;MRFFLHGVTIFSAVITFSNMPEMTEEEKRKMEEKERKKAEVRRRLEEASKAKKGGGEKKGFMTPERKKKLRALLRKKAAEELKKEQERKAEARKKVIAERCGQPRNVEGANEAALQTTLREYHRRIIDLEGQKYDLEYEVRQKDFLINELTIQVNDLRGKFVKPSLKKVSKFDKMKIKNVKTDIDFRSNLKTVKKDFKLDVEGKEPVEKPEWALGGKKEGAAEAEE
;
A
#
# COMPACT_ATOMS: atom_id res chain seq x y z
N MET A 1 8.88 38.24 -67.71
CA MET A 1 8.96 36.88 -67.11
C MET A 1 8.74 37.02 -65.60
N ARG A 2 7.70 36.36 -65.06
CA ARG A 2 7.69 35.58 -63.80
C ARG A 2 8.32 36.23 -62.54
N PHE A 3 7.70 36.47 -61.38
CA PHE A 3 6.52 35.95 -60.65
C PHE A 3 6.19 37.02 -59.58
N PHE A 4 4.95 37.49 -59.42
CA PHE A 4 3.90 36.94 -58.53
C PHE A 4 4.29 36.77 -57.03
N LEU A 5 3.69 37.66 -56.21
CA LEU A 5 2.94 37.32 -54.99
C LEU A 5 3.68 36.80 -53.73
N HIS A 6 4.61 37.55 -53.13
CA HIS A 6 5.12 37.18 -51.78
C HIS A 6 5.33 38.35 -50.78
N GLY A 7 4.82 39.55 -51.07
CA GLY A 7 5.12 40.75 -50.25
C GLY A 7 4.13 41.13 -49.15
N VAL A 8 2.92 40.55 -49.10
CA VAL A 8 1.81 41.13 -48.30
C VAL A 8 1.42 40.30 -47.06
N THR A 9 1.93 39.07 -46.90
CA THR A 9 1.56 38.20 -45.77
C THR A 9 2.46 38.32 -44.54
N ILE A 10 3.58 39.03 -44.60
CA ILE A 10 4.46 39.21 -43.42
C ILE A 10 3.98 40.36 -42.54
N PHE A 11 3.29 41.36 -43.10
CA PHE A 11 2.89 42.55 -42.35
C PHE A 11 1.67 42.36 -41.43
N SER A 12 0.84 41.33 -41.66
CA SER A 12 -0.31 41.05 -40.79
C SER A 12 0.07 40.28 -39.51
N ALA A 13 1.11 39.44 -39.56
CA ALA A 13 1.57 38.68 -38.39
C ALA A 13 2.37 39.51 -37.36
N VAL A 14 2.94 40.64 -37.79
CA VAL A 14 3.65 41.58 -36.90
C VAL A 14 2.67 42.38 -36.03
N ILE A 15 1.45 42.61 -36.52
CA ILE A 15 0.43 43.40 -35.81
C ILE A 15 -0.20 42.60 -34.65
N THR A 16 -0.21 41.27 -34.70
CA THR A 16 -0.77 40.44 -33.61
C THR A 16 0.26 39.98 -32.56
N PHE A 17 1.57 40.16 -32.78
CA PHE A 17 2.60 39.90 -31.75
C PHE A 17 2.81 41.09 -30.79
N SER A 18 2.39 42.29 -31.19
CA SER A 18 2.62 43.54 -30.43
C SER A 18 1.57 43.85 -29.35
N ASN A 19 0.64 42.94 -29.05
CA ASN A 19 -0.31 43.14 -27.95
C ASN A 19 -0.28 41.97 -26.96
N MET A 20 0.92 41.67 -26.46
CA MET A 20 1.08 40.98 -25.20
C MET A 20 0.98 42.05 -24.11
N PRO A 21 0.02 42.00 -23.16
CA PRO A 21 -0.09 43.02 -22.12
C PRO A 21 1.25 43.08 -21.39
N GLU A 22 1.94 44.22 -21.49
CA GLU A 22 3.12 44.48 -20.68
C GLU A 22 2.67 44.35 -19.23
N MET A 23 3.12 43.27 -18.57
CA MET A 23 2.91 43.13 -17.15
C MET A 23 3.46 44.38 -16.48
N THR A 24 2.58 45.04 -15.72
CA THR A 24 2.89 46.28 -15.03
C THR A 24 4.13 46.06 -14.16
N GLU A 25 4.92 47.11 -13.97
CA GLU A 25 6.19 47.03 -13.22
C GLU A 25 5.99 46.48 -11.80
N GLU A 26 4.79 46.66 -11.24
CA GLU A 26 4.35 46.03 -10.00
C GLU A 26 4.17 44.51 -10.09
N GLU A 27 3.64 43.97 -11.19
CA GLU A 27 3.49 42.53 -11.41
C GLU A 27 4.84 41.86 -11.61
N LYS A 28 5.79 42.53 -12.28
CA LYS A 28 7.19 42.09 -12.40
C LYS A 28 7.86 42.05 -11.03
N ARG A 29 7.70 43.09 -10.20
CA ARG A 29 8.19 43.12 -8.81
C ARG A 29 7.54 42.04 -7.93
N LYS A 30 6.23 41.83 -8.04
CA LYS A 30 5.50 40.76 -7.32
C LYS A 30 5.95 39.36 -7.77
N MET A 31 6.28 39.17 -9.04
CA MET A 31 6.80 37.90 -9.58
C MET A 31 8.25 37.64 -9.14
N GLU A 32 9.10 38.65 -9.14
CA GLU A 32 10.47 38.57 -8.61
C GLU A 32 10.49 38.31 -7.10
N GLU A 33 9.58 38.93 -6.34
CA GLU A 33 9.46 38.67 -4.90
C GLU A 33 8.96 37.24 -4.63
N LYS A 34 8.03 36.73 -5.44
CA LYS A 34 7.56 35.33 -5.39
C LYS A 34 8.67 34.34 -5.77
N GLU A 35 9.46 34.62 -6.80
CA GLU A 35 10.60 33.78 -7.21
C GLU A 35 11.73 33.83 -6.16
N ARG A 36 11.98 34.98 -5.51
CA ARG A 36 12.93 35.09 -4.39
C ARG A 36 12.48 34.26 -3.18
N LYS A 37 11.20 34.36 -2.80
CA LYS A 37 10.62 33.53 -1.72
C LYS A 37 10.67 32.03 -2.07
N LYS A 38 10.44 31.66 -3.32
CA LYS A 38 10.52 30.28 -3.80
C LYS A 38 11.97 29.75 -3.84
N ALA A 39 12.94 30.58 -4.21
CA ALA A 39 14.36 30.23 -4.17
C ALA A 39 14.86 30.06 -2.72
N GLU A 40 14.44 30.93 -1.81
CA GLU A 40 14.71 30.83 -0.36
C GLU A 40 14.18 29.51 0.21
N VAL A 41 12.92 29.16 -0.09
CA VAL A 41 12.32 27.89 0.34
C VAL A 41 13.05 26.68 -0.26
N ARG A 42 13.46 26.75 -1.53
CA ARG A 42 14.23 25.69 -2.20
C ARG A 42 15.62 25.52 -1.57
N ARG A 43 16.31 26.61 -1.24
CA ARG A 43 17.59 26.61 -0.52
C ARG A 43 17.43 25.97 0.86
N ARG A 44 16.40 26.38 1.62
CA ARG A 44 16.09 25.79 2.94
C ARG A 44 15.78 24.30 2.85
N LEU A 45 15.09 23.85 1.79
CA LEU A 45 14.81 22.44 1.55
C LEU A 45 16.08 21.65 1.18
N GLU A 46 16.98 22.27 0.41
CA GLU A 46 18.26 21.68 0.02
C GLU A 46 19.22 21.59 1.21
N GLU A 47 19.27 22.61 2.07
CA GLU A 47 20.03 22.61 3.33
C GLU A 47 19.48 21.58 4.31
N ALA A 48 18.16 21.44 4.43
CA ALA A 48 17.55 20.36 5.21
C ALA A 48 17.85 18.96 4.62
N SER A 49 18.01 18.86 3.29
CA SER A 49 18.41 17.63 2.61
C SER A 49 19.90 17.31 2.80
N LYS A 50 20.76 18.34 2.74
CA LYS A 50 22.20 18.26 3.01
C LYS A 50 22.49 17.96 4.48
N ALA A 51 21.75 18.53 5.42
CA ALA A 51 21.82 18.17 6.84
C ALA A 51 21.41 16.72 7.10
N LYS A 52 20.44 16.18 6.34
CA LYS A 52 20.09 14.75 6.37
C LYS A 52 21.15 13.85 5.72
N LYS A 53 21.89 14.34 4.72
CA LYS A 53 23.01 13.62 4.09
C LYS A 53 24.32 13.72 4.88
N GLY A 54 24.55 14.82 5.59
CA GLY A 54 25.77 15.10 6.37
C GLY A 54 25.76 14.53 7.79
N GLY A 55 24.62 14.05 8.30
CA GLY A 55 24.52 13.39 9.61
C GLY A 55 24.95 11.92 9.63
N GLY A 56 25.78 11.47 8.67
CA GLY A 56 25.97 10.06 8.35
C GLY A 56 27.37 9.46 8.54
N GLU A 57 28.37 10.23 8.99
CA GLU A 57 29.77 9.77 8.90
C GLU A 57 30.56 9.77 10.23
N LYS A 58 29.90 9.69 11.39
CA LYS A 58 30.61 9.47 12.67
C LYS A 58 29.91 8.40 13.52
N LYS A 59 30.57 7.23 13.61
CA LYS A 59 30.41 6.13 14.59
C LYS A 59 28.97 5.67 14.88
N GLY A 60 28.52 4.71 14.06
CA GLY A 60 27.16 4.16 14.08
C GLY A 60 26.78 3.46 15.39
N PHE A 61 25.86 4.09 16.13
CA PHE A 61 25.03 3.53 17.20
C PHE A 61 24.20 2.28 16.79
N MET A 62 24.32 1.76 15.57
CA MET A 62 23.67 0.53 15.14
C MET A 62 24.29 0.08 13.82
N THR A 63 24.57 -1.21 13.63
CA THR A 63 24.89 -1.72 12.28
C THR A 63 23.63 -1.58 11.40
N PRO A 64 23.77 -1.20 10.12
CA PRO A 64 22.62 -1.06 9.21
C PRO A 64 21.72 -2.30 9.17
N GLU A 65 22.33 -3.50 9.26
CA GLU A 65 21.63 -4.78 9.30
C GLU A 65 20.78 -4.95 10.57
N ARG A 66 21.34 -4.59 11.74
CA ARG A 66 20.60 -4.63 13.02
C ARG A 66 19.44 -3.63 13.02
N LYS A 67 19.61 -2.45 12.42
CA LYS A 67 18.53 -1.45 12.26
C LYS A 67 17.39 -1.96 11.37
N LYS A 68 17.72 -2.67 10.30
CA LYS A 68 16.73 -3.30 9.40
C LYS A 68 15.96 -4.40 10.13
N LYS A 69 16.67 -5.30 10.83
CA LYS A 69 16.05 -6.37 11.64
C LYS A 69 15.14 -5.80 12.72
N LEU A 70 15.58 -4.74 13.42
CA LEU A 70 14.78 -4.09 14.44
C LEU A 70 13.50 -3.45 13.89
N ARG A 71 13.58 -2.76 12.74
CA ARG A 71 12.39 -2.22 12.06
C ARG A 71 11.41 -3.31 11.63
N ALA A 72 11.91 -4.47 11.19
CA ALA A 72 11.07 -5.60 10.85
C ALA A 72 10.38 -6.17 12.10
N LEU A 73 11.11 -6.34 13.20
CA LEU A 73 10.56 -6.80 14.48
C LEU A 73 9.52 -5.82 15.04
N LEU A 74 9.75 -4.51 14.94
CA LEU A 74 8.80 -3.49 15.38
C LEU A 74 7.49 -3.53 14.58
N ARG A 75 7.55 -3.70 13.25
CA ARG A 75 6.33 -3.84 12.45
C ARG A 75 5.61 -5.15 12.72
N LYS A 76 6.36 -6.25 12.91
CA LYS A 76 5.78 -7.55 13.28
C LYS A 76 5.07 -7.48 14.63
N LYS A 77 5.71 -6.88 15.64
CA LYS A 77 5.12 -6.65 16.96
C LYS A 77 3.90 -5.72 16.87
N ALA A 78 3.97 -4.64 16.08
CA ALA A 78 2.83 -3.74 15.89
C ALA A 78 1.65 -4.44 15.20
N ALA A 79 1.90 -5.32 14.23
CA ALA A 79 0.85 -6.11 13.58
C ALA A 79 0.23 -7.14 14.54
N GLU A 80 1.06 -7.80 15.35
CA GLU A 80 0.61 -8.75 16.36
C GLU A 80 -0.24 -8.06 17.44
N GLU A 81 0.22 -6.93 17.98
CA GLU A 81 -0.52 -6.14 18.97
C GLU A 81 -1.83 -5.58 18.37
N LEU A 82 -1.83 -5.15 17.10
CA LEU A 82 -3.05 -4.71 16.43
C LEU A 82 -4.09 -5.84 16.33
N LYS A 83 -3.66 -7.07 16.00
CA LYS A 83 -4.55 -8.24 15.94
C LYS A 83 -5.08 -8.60 17.33
N LYS A 84 -4.22 -8.61 18.34
CA LYS A 84 -4.61 -8.88 19.73
C LYS A 84 -5.60 -7.85 20.26
N GLU A 85 -5.42 -6.58 19.92
CA GLU A 85 -6.36 -5.51 20.27
C GLU A 85 -7.71 -5.69 19.60
N GLN A 86 -7.74 -6.08 18.33
CA GLN A 86 -8.98 -6.39 17.61
C GLN A 86 -9.72 -7.55 18.26
N GLU A 87 -9.03 -8.62 18.64
CA GLU A 87 -9.60 -9.77 19.35
C GLU A 87 -10.14 -9.35 20.72
N ARG A 88 -9.39 -8.56 21.50
CA ARG A 88 -9.85 -8.02 22.79
C ARG A 88 -11.09 -7.15 22.64
N LYS A 89 -11.12 -6.27 21.63
CA LYS A 89 -12.27 -5.40 21.35
C LYS A 89 -13.49 -6.21 20.88
N ALA A 90 -13.28 -7.27 20.09
CA ALA A 90 -14.34 -8.16 19.65
C ALA A 90 -14.93 -8.94 20.83
N GLU A 91 -14.10 -9.44 21.74
CA GLU A 91 -14.54 -10.14 22.94
C GLU A 91 -15.26 -9.20 23.91
N ALA A 92 -14.73 -8.00 24.15
CA ALA A 92 -15.42 -6.97 24.93
C ALA A 92 -16.79 -6.61 24.31
N ARG A 93 -16.87 -6.51 22.98
CA ARG A 93 -18.15 -6.30 22.28
C ARG A 93 -19.12 -7.45 22.52
N LYS A 94 -18.67 -8.71 22.46
CA LYS A 94 -19.52 -9.88 22.75
C LYS A 94 -20.03 -9.84 24.20
N LYS A 95 -19.16 -9.55 25.16
CA LYS A 95 -19.52 -9.43 26.58
C LYS A 95 -20.58 -8.34 26.81
N VAL A 96 -20.39 -7.15 26.24
CA VAL A 96 -21.35 -6.04 26.34
C VAL A 96 -22.69 -6.39 25.69
N ILE A 97 -22.69 -7.10 24.56
CA ILE A 97 -23.94 -7.56 23.92
C ILE A 97 -24.66 -8.57 24.82
N ALA A 98 -23.94 -9.53 25.40
CA ALA A 98 -24.54 -10.51 26.31
C ALA A 98 -25.15 -9.84 27.56
N GLU A 99 -24.46 -8.86 28.15
CA GLU A 99 -24.95 -8.07 29.28
C GLU A 99 -26.17 -7.22 28.92
N ARG A 100 -26.18 -6.59 27.73
CA ARG A 100 -27.26 -5.68 27.30
C ARG A 100 -28.52 -6.42 26.82
N CYS A 101 -28.35 -7.55 26.14
CA CYS A 101 -29.44 -8.34 25.57
C CYS A 101 -30.01 -9.36 26.57
N GLY A 102 -29.25 -9.77 27.58
CA GLY A 102 -29.70 -10.68 28.63
C GLY A 102 -30.11 -12.06 28.10
N GLN A 103 -30.93 -12.77 28.88
CA GLN A 103 -31.51 -14.05 28.47
C GLN A 103 -32.79 -13.82 27.64
N PRO A 104 -33.06 -14.68 26.64
CA PRO A 104 -34.34 -14.67 25.94
C PRO A 104 -35.50 -14.80 26.93
N ARG A 105 -36.57 -14.04 26.72
CA ARG A 105 -37.74 -14.12 27.58
C ARG A 105 -38.47 -15.44 27.32
N ASN A 106 -38.82 -16.14 28.40
CA ASN A 106 -39.52 -17.42 28.29
C ASN A 106 -40.96 -17.18 27.81
N VAL A 107 -41.27 -17.70 26.63
CA VAL A 107 -42.61 -17.66 26.01
C VAL A 107 -43.35 -18.99 26.10
N GLU A 108 -42.67 -20.06 26.53
CA GLU A 108 -43.25 -21.38 26.66
C GLU A 108 -44.10 -21.44 27.94
N GLY A 109 -45.41 -21.52 27.78
CA GLY A 109 -46.38 -21.54 28.88
C GLY A 109 -46.90 -20.16 29.32
N ALA A 110 -46.61 -19.09 28.59
CA ALA A 110 -47.14 -17.76 28.89
C ALA A 110 -48.62 -17.62 28.50
N ASN A 111 -49.41 -16.97 29.34
CA ASN A 111 -50.80 -16.59 29.03
C ASN A 111 -50.83 -15.46 27.98
N GLU A 112 -51.91 -15.36 27.20
CA GLU A 112 -52.11 -14.36 26.13
C GLU A 112 -51.89 -12.92 26.63
N ALA A 113 -52.44 -12.58 27.80
CA ALA A 113 -52.26 -11.25 28.40
C ALA A 113 -50.78 -10.95 28.77
N ALA A 114 -50.03 -11.97 29.20
CA ALA A 114 -48.62 -11.84 29.53
C ALA A 114 -47.77 -11.68 28.25
N LEU A 115 -48.15 -12.38 27.17
CA LEU A 115 -47.52 -12.25 25.87
C LEU A 115 -47.71 -10.85 25.27
N GLN A 116 -48.93 -10.31 25.29
CA GLN A 116 -49.21 -8.95 24.83
C GLN A 116 -48.47 -7.87 25.63
N THR A 117 -48.28 -8.07 26.93
CA THR A 117 -47.49 -7.17 27.77
C THR A 117 -46.02 -7.20 27.38
N THR A 118 -45.48 -8.41 27.16
CA THR A 118 -44.10 -8.63 26.70
C THR A 118 -43.83 -7.97 25.35
N LEU A 119 -44.75 -8.10 24.39
CA LEU A 119 -44.62 -7.48 23.07
C LEU A 119 -44.60 -5.95 23.15
N ARG A 120 -45.47 -5.35 23.98
CA ARG A 120 -45.49 -3.89 24.20
C ARG A 120 -44.21 -3.38 24.82
N GLU A 121 -43.64 -4.13 25.77
CA GLU A 121 -42.36 -3.80 26.40
C GLU A 121 -41.20 -3.84 25.40
N TYR A 122 -41.12 -4.89 24.58
CA TYR A 122 -40.11 -4.98 23.51
C TYR A 122 -40.26 -3.85 22.49
N HIS A 123 -41.49 -3.53 22.09
CA HIS A 123 -41.74 -2.46 21.14
C HIS A 123 -41.28 -1.09 21.69
N ARG A 124 -41.59 -0.78 22.95
CA ARG A 124 -41.09 0.44 23.60
C ARG A 124 -39.56 0.46 23.66
N ARG A 125 -38.95 -0.67 24.07
CA ARG A 125 -37.49 -0.82 24.14
C ARG A 125 -36.82 -0.59 22.78
N ILE A 126 -37.42 -1.07 21.68
CA ILE A 126 -36.90 -0.87 20.33
C ILE A 126 -36.89 0.62 19.97
N ILE A 127 -38.00 1.33 20.20
CA ILE A 127 -38.09 2.77 19.93
C ILE A 127 -36.98 3.54 20.68
N ASP A 128 -36.79 3.26 21.97
CA ASP A 128 -35.77 3.92 22.78
C ASP A 128 -34.35 3.63 22.26
N LEU A 129 -34.09 2.38 21.83
CA LEU A 129 -32.80 1.97 21.27
C LEU A 129 -32.54 2.59 19.90
N GLU A 130 -33.57 2.76 19.06
CA GLU A 130 -33.45 3.43 17.77
C GLU A 130 -33.12 4.91 17.93
N GLY A 131 -33.73 5.60 18.90
CA GLY A 131 -33.37 6.98 19.25
C GLY A 131 -31.90 7.09 19.68
N GLN A 132 -31.46 6.27 20.64
CA GLN A 132 -30.06 6.25 21.08
C GLN A 132 -29.08 5.93 19.95
N LYS A 133 -29.46 5.01 19.05
CA LYS A 133 -28.66 4.67 17.87
C LYS A 133 -28.51 5.87 16.94
N TYR A 134 -29.59 6.59 16.67
CA TYR A 134 -29.56 7.78 15.82
C TYR A 134 -28.63 8.85 16.39
N ASP A 135 -28.72 9.15 17.68
CA ASP A 135 -27.87 10.15 18.34
C ASP A 135 -26.37 9.77 18.22
N LEU A 136 -26.04 8.50 18.49
CA LEU A 136 -24.68 7.99 18.34
C LEU A 136 -24.17 8.05 16.89
N GLU A 137 -25.00 7.67 15.91
CA GLU A 137 -24.64 7.75 14.49
C GLU A 137 -24.43 9.20 14.03
N TYR A 138 -25.25 10.12 14.53
CA TYR A 138 -25.12 11.54 14.24
C TYR A 138 -23.81 12.12 14.80
N GLU A 139 -23.48 11.81 16.06
CA GLU A 139 -22.20 12.20 16.65
C GLU A 139 -21.00 11.64 15.89
N VAL A 140 -21.04 10.37 15.49
CA VAL A 140 -19.96 9.75 14.70
C VAL A 140 -19.81 10.47 13.37
N ARG A 141 -20.91 10.78 12.69
CA ARG A 141 -20.88 11.53 11.42
C ARG A 141 -20.27 12.92 11.58
N GLN A 142 -20.59 13.62 12.66
CA GLN A 142 -19.96 14.92 12.97
C GLN A 142 -18.45 14.78 13.19
N LYS A 143 -18.03 13.77 13.96
CA LYS A 143 -16.61 13.49 14.22
C LYS A 143 -15.88 13.13 12.91
N ASP A 144 -16.47 12.32 12.04
CA ASP A 144 -15.90 11.99 10.73
C ASP A 144 -15.74 13.22 9.84
N PHE A 145 -16.74 14.12 9.84
CA PHE A 145 -16.65 15.39 9.12
C PHE A 145 -15.49 16.24 9.63
N LEU A 146 -15.37 16.38 10.96
CA LEU A 146 -14.26 17.12 11.60
C LEU A 146 -12.90 16.49 11.29
N ILE A 147 -12.79 15.16 11.30
CA ILE A 147 -11.56 14.45 10.94
C ILE A 147 -11.18 14.75 9.48
N ASN A 148 -12.16 14.72 8.57
CA ASN A 148 -11.91 15.03 7.16
C ASN A 148 -11.44 16.47 6.98
N GLU A 149 -12.11 17.42 7.64
CA GLU A 149 -11.75 18.84 7.61
C GLU A 149 -10.32 19.06 8.15
N LEU A 150 -10.00 18.50 9.31
CA LEU A 150 -8.65 18.58 9.88
C LEU A 150 -7.62 17.89 8.98
N THR A 151 -7.98 16.79 8.32
CA THR A 151 -7.10 16.10 7.37
C THR A 151 -6.80 16.98 6.16
N ILE A 152 -7.79 17.71 5.64
CA ILE A 152 -7.61 18.69 4.56
C ILE A 152 -6.69 19.82 5.02
N GLN A 153 -6.92 20.40 6.19
CA GLN A 153 -6.08 21.48 6.73
C GLN A 153 -4.63 21.04 6.93
N VAL A 154 -4.39 19.85 7.50
CA VAL A 154 -3.04 19.29 7.67
C VAL A 154 -2.35 19.07 6.32
N ASN A 155 -3.10 18.66 5.29
CA ASN A 155 -2.55 18.46 3.95
C ASN A 155 -2.23 19.78 3.24
N ASP A 156 -3.06 20.81 3.42
CA ASP A 156 -2.81 22.14 2.85
C ASP A 156 -1.59 22.81 3.51
N LEU A 157 -1.46 22.68 4.84
CA LEU A 157 -0.29 23.13 5.61
C LEU A 157 1.01 22.41 5.22
N ARG A 158 0.93 21.11 4.92
CA ARG A 158 2.09 20.35 4.40
C ARG A 158 2.46 20.75 2.96
N GLY A 159 1.60 21.51 2.29
CA GLY A 159 1.73 21.93 0.91
C GLY A 159 1.20 20.87 -0.06
N LYS A 160 0.10 21.19 -0.75
CA LYS A 160 -0.45 20.42 -1.88
C LYS A 160 0.56 20.15 -3.00
N PHE A 161 1.69 20.86 -2.98
CA PHE A 161 2.80 20.77 -3.92
C PHE A 161 4.13 20.31 -3.28
N VAL A 162 4.09 19.37 -2.32
CA VAL A 162 5.28 18.54 -2.09
C VAL A 162 5.42 17.64 -3.32
N LYS A 163 6.11 18.15 -4.36
CA LYS A 163 6.39 17.40 -5.59
C LYS A 163 6.99 16.05 -5.17
N PRO A 164 6.24 14.94 -5.32
CA PRO A 164 6.81 13.63 -5.06
C PRO A 164 8.02 13.53 -5.97
N SER A 165 9.20 13.20 -5.42
CA SER A 165 10.38 13.06 -6.25
C SER A 165 10.10 11.95 -7.27
N LEU A 166 9.95 12.35 -8.54
CA LEU A 166 9.62 11.44 -9.63
C LEU A 166 10.76 10.44 -9.76
N LYS A 167 10.58 9.23 -9.21
CA LYS A 167 11.47 8.12 -9.48
C LYS A 167 11.22 7.64 -10.90
N LYS A 168 12.28 7.48 -11.69
CA LYS A 168 12.21 6.86 -13.03
C LYS A 168 11.75 5.42 -12.87
N VAL A 169 10.45 5.20 -12.97
CA VAL A 169 9.85 3.87 -13.00
C VAL A 169 10.02 3.31 -14.40
N SER A 170 10.61 2.11 -14.52
CA SER A 170 10.73 1.42 -15.80
C SER A 170 9.35 1.09 -16.35
N LYS A 171 9.14 1.33 -17.65
CA LYS A 171 7.85 1.14 -18.35
C LYS A 171 7.38 -0.33 -18.36
N PHE A 172 8.27 -1.27 -18.02
CA PHE A 172 8.04 -2.72 -18.10
C PHE A 172 7.44 -3.37 -16.86
N ASP A 173 7.39 -2.70 -15.71
CA ASP A 173 6.79 -3.29 -14.49
C ASP A 173 5.27 -3.45 -14.63
N LYS A 174 4.59 -2.52 -15.31
CA LYS A 174 3.12 -2.50 -15.38
C LYS A 174 2.51 -3.46 -16.41
N MET A 175 3.30 -3.92 -17.38
CA MET A 175 2.82 -4.83 -18.43
C MET A 175 2.79 -6.31 -18.00
N LYS A 176 3.43 -6.67 -16.88
CA LYS A 176 3.43 -8.05 -16.33
C LYS A 176 2.37 -8.30 -15.26
N ILE A 177 1.59 -7.29 -14.87
CA ILE A 177 0.66 -7.35 -13.74
C ILE A 177 -0.71 -7.96 -14.12
N LYS A 178 -1.04 -8.08 -15.41
CA LYS A 178 -2.39 -8.50 -15.84
C LYS A 178 -2.73 -9.98 -15.62
N ASN A 179 -1.74 -10.84 -15.31
CA ASN A 179 -1.97 -12.29 -15.11
C ASN A 179 -1.64 -12.81 -13.69
N VAL A 180 -1.61 -11.93 -12.69
CA VAL A 180 -1.21 -12.31 -11.32
C VAL A 180 -2.42 -12.78 -10.51
N LYS A 181 -2.84 -14.05 -10.71
CA LYS A 181 -3.69 -14.78 -9.74
C LYS A 181 -2.87 -15.53 -8.68
N THR A 182 -1.56 -15.49 -8.79
CA THR A 182 -0.61 -16.10 -7.86
C THR A 182 0.37 -15.02 -7.44
N ASP A 183 0.52 -14.81 -6.14
CA ASP A 183 1.53 -13.90 -5.58
C ASP A 183 2.87 -14.06 -6.33
N ILE A 184 3.47 -12.93 -6.73
CA ILE A 184 4.79 -12.90 -7.35
C ILE A 184 5.81 -13.24 -6.25
N ASP A 185 5.81 -14.50 -5.84
CA ASP A 185 6.78 -15.06 -4.94
C ASP A 185 8.00 -15.41 -5.79
N PHE A 186 9.03 -14.57 -5.69
CA PHE A 186 10.33 -14.81 -6.33
C PHE A 186 10.95 -16.14 -5.93
N ARG A 187 10.46 -16.78 -4.86
CA ARG A 187 10.92 -18.07 -4.37
C ARG A 187 10.39 -19.27 -5.18
N SER A 188 9.24 -19.11 -5.83
CA SER A 188 8.60 -20.16 -6.64
C SER A 188 9.43 -20.53 -7.89
N ASN A 189 10.19 -19.58 -8.42
CA ASN A 189 11.01 -19.77 -9.61
C ASN A 189 12.44 -20.25 -9.30
N LEU A 190 12.76 -20.51 -8.03
CA LEU A 190 14.03 -21.12 -7.63
C LEU A 190 13.86 -22.64 -7.48
N LYS A 191 14.67 -23.43 -8.22
CA LYS A 191 14.84 -24.86 -7.95
C LYS A 191 15.48 -25.04 -6.57
N THR A 192 14.73 -25.58 -5.60
CA THR A 192 15.30 -26.08 -4.35
C THR A 192 16.07 -27.37 -4.60
N VAL A 193 17.38 -27.36 -4.37
CA VAL A 193 18.22 -28.57 -4.41
C VAL A 193 17.90 -29.42 -3.18
N LYS A 194 17.52 -30.70 -3.39
CA LYS A 194 17.38 -31.68 -2.31
C LYS A 194 18.74 -31.87 -1.63
N LYS A 195 18.78 -31.74 -0.31
CA LYS A 195 19.99 -31.95 0.50
C LYS A 195 20.27 -33.46 0.66
N ASP A 196 20.69 -34.12 -0.42
CA ASP A 196 21.15 -35.51 -0.39
C ASP A 196 22.68 -35.64 -0.50
N PHE A 197 23.44 -34.55 -0.31
CA PHE A 197 24.90 -34.62 -0.12
C PHE A 197 25.24 -34.67 1.37
N LYS A 198 24.89 -35.79 2.02
CA LYS A 198 25.66 -36.25 3.19
C LYS A 198 26.81 -37.08 2.66
N LEU A 199 28.02 -36.60 2.95
CA LEU A 199 29.27 -37.33 2.78
C LEU A 199 29.16 -38.64 3.58
N ASP A 200 28.97 -39.75 2.87
CA ASP A 200 28.87 -41.09 3.46
C ASP A 200 30.29 -41.65 3.61
N VAL A 201 30.85 -41.49 4.81
CA VAL A 201 32.10 -42.10 5.25
C VAL A 201 31.69 -43.28 6.14
N GLU A 202 32.10 -44.48 5.71
CA GLU A 202 31.99 -45.80 6.36
C GLU A 202 30.80 -46.69 5.99
N GLY A 203 31.08 -47.76 5.23
CA GLY A 203 30.30 -49.01 5.28
C GLY A 203 29.99 -49.68 3.95
N LYS A 204 30.83 -50.63 3.54
CA LYS A 204 30.66 -51.59 2.42
C LYS A 204 29.23 -52.14 2.24
N GLU A 205 28.70 -52.05 1.02
CA GLU A 205 27.89 -53.09 0.35
C GLU A 205 28.16 -53.06 -1.18
N PRO A 206 28.00 -54.18 -1.90
CA PRO A 206 28.77 -54.50 -3.10
C PRO A 206 28.32 -53.69 -4.32
N VAL A 207 29.30 -53.08 -5.00
CA VAL A 207 29.12 -52.35 -6.26
C VAL A 207 28.75 -53.35 -7.36
N GLU A 208 27.46 -53.48 -7.68
CA GLU A 208 27.04 -53.96 -8.99
C GLU A 208 27.59 -52.99 -10.03
N LYS A 209 28.50 -53.49 -10.87
CA LYS A 209 29.13 -52.66 -11.90
C LYS A 209 28.05 -52.20 -12.89
N PRO A 210 27.93 -50.90 -13.15
CA PRO A 210 26.92 -50.36 -14.07
C PRO A 210 27.12 -50.87 -15.50
N GLU A 211 26.03 -51.00 -16.23
CA GLU A 211 25.91 -51.71 -17.52
C GLU A 211 26.86 -51.24 -18.64
N TRP A 212 27.42 -50.03 -18.54
CA TRP A 212 28.46 -49.54 -19.46
C TRP A 212 29.87 -50.12 -19.20
N ALA A 213 30.06 -50.87 -18.11
CA ALA A 213 31.29 -51.59 -17.77
C ALA A 213 31.34 -53.02 -18.32
N LEU A 214 30.30 -53.48 -19.01
CA LEU A 214 30.32 -54.73 -19.78
C LEU A 214 30.58 -54.37 -21.25
N GLY A 215 31.86 -54.46 -21.63
CA GLY A 215 32.36 -54.18 -22.97
C GLY A 215 31.59 -54.96 -24.05
N GLY A 216 31.33 -54.25 -25.15
CA GLY A 216 30.40 -54.67 -26.20
C GLY A 216 30.70 -56.03 -26.83
N LYS A 217 29.66 -56.85 -26.92
CA LYS A 217 29.47 -57.82 -28.00
C LYS A 217 28.37 -57.30 -28.92
N LYS A 218 28.80 -56.57 -29.95
CA LYS A 218 28.09 -56.48 -31.21
C LYS A 218 28.35 -57.83 -31.91
N GLU A 219 27.32 -58.63 -32.13
CA GLU A 219 27.20 -59.56 -33.27
C GLU A 219 25.83 -60.24 -33.20
N GLY A 220 25.10 -60.23 -34.32
CA GLY A 220 23.82 -60.94 -34.46
C GLY A 220 22.58 -60.05 -34.54
N ALA A 221 22.53 -59.17 -35.54
CA ALA A 221 21.25 -58.86 -36.18
C ALA A 221 20.84 -60.08 -37.02
N ALA A 222 19.59 -60.53 -36.94
CA ALA A 222 18.73 -60.92 -38.06
C ALA A 222 17.62 -61.90 -37.64
N GLU A 223 16.39 -61.54 -38.05
CA GLU A 223 15.29 -62.44 -38.47
C GLU A 223 14.60 -63.27 -37.37
N ALA A 224 13.28 -63.48 -37.32
CA ALA A 224 12.12 -63.29 -38.20
C ALA A 224 10.86 -63.21 -37.28
N GLU A 225 9.88 -62.35 -37.53
CA GLU A 225 8.61 -62.66 -38.21
C GLU A 225 7.79 -63.80 -37.56
N GLU A 226 6.81 -63.43 -36.72
CA GLU A 226 5.34 -63.61 -36.91
C GLU A 226 4.58 -62.99 -35.72
#